data_AF-A0A969T712-F1
#
_entry.id   AF-A0A969T712-F1
#
_cell.length_a   1.000
_cell.length_b   1.000
_cell.length_c   1.000
_cell.angle_alpha   90.00
_cell.angle_beta   90.00
_cell.angle_gamma   90.00
#
_symmetry.space_group_name_H-M   'P 1'
#
loop_
_entity.id
_entity.type
_entity.pdbx_description
1 polymer ?
#
loop_
_entity_poly.entity_id
_entity_poly.type
_entity_poly.pdbx_seq_one_letter_code
_entity_poly.pdbx_strand_id
1 'polypeptide(L)'
;SANETRYALDLVQVVDWIEKNATEPKTIYDANFSPSRLNTLRTRNSAAYKGVYALLMNDNTKDWLSGSKIDLITYFSESIDIHHIFPVAWCEKNNIPRSDFDSIVNKTPLSGHTNRVVGGNAPSKYLAKLKDNLDVPVEDFHLILTSHIVNPEFMYADDFYNFFQ
;
A
#
# COMPACT_ATOMS: atom_id res chain seq x y z
N SER A 1 -1.51 -16.06 -28.42
CA SER A 1 -2.68 -15.46 -27.72
C SER A 1 -2.58 -13.93 -27.73
N ALA A 2 -3.65 -13.18 -27.44
CA ALA A 2 -3.59 -11.71 -27.38
C ALA A 2 -2.56 -11.19 -26.34
N ASN A 3 -2.33 -11.95 -25.26
CA ASN A 3 -1.32 -11.64 -24.25
C ASN A 3 0.12 -11.81 -24.78
N GLU A 4 0.39 -12.87 -25.55
CA GLU A 4 1.73 -13.08 -26.16
C GLU A 4 2.10 -11.95 -27.13
N THR A 5 1.15 -11.48 -27.94
CA THR A 5 1.38 -10.33 -28.83
C THR A 5 1.66 -9.05 -28.05
N ARG A 6 0.97 -8.84 -26.91
CA ARG A 6 1.20 -7.69 -26.04
C ARG A 6 2.59 -7.74 -25.39
N TYR A 7 3.02 -8.89 -24.88
CA TYR A 7 4.35 -9.04 -24.29
C TYR A 7 5.49 -8.79 -25.28
N ALA A 8 5.34 -9.26 -26.52
CA ALA A 8 6.34 -9.02 -27.57
C ALA A 8 6.45 -7.52 -27.90
N LEU A 9 5.31 -6.81 -27.95
CA LEU A 9 5.28 -5.37 -28.17
C LEU A 9 5.84 -4.60 -26.96
N ASP A 10 5.52 -5.01 -25.73
CA ASP A 10 5.99 -4.35 -24.51
C ASP A 10 7.51 -4.30 -24.47
N LEU A 11 8.19 -5.43 -24.73
CA LEU A 11 9.65 -5.47 -24.73
C LEU A 11 10.25 -4.53 -25.77
N VAL A 12 9.79 -4.62 -27.03
CA VAL A 12 10.34 -3.82 -28.13
C VAL A 12 10.06 -2.33 -27.91
N GLN A 13 8.81 -1.98 -27.59
CA GLN A 13 8.40 -0.58 -27.45
C GLN A 13 9.03 0.08 -26.23
N VAL A 14 9.17 -0.61 -25.10
CA VAL A 14 9.82 -0.04 -23.91
C VAL A 14 11.31 0.17 -24.16
N VAL A 15 12.00 -0.80 -24.78
CA VAL A 15 13.43 -0.65 -25.11
C VAL A 15 13.64 0.50 -26.09
N ASP A 16 12.85 0.57 -27.17
CA ASP A 16 12.92 1.66 -28.14
C ASP A 16 12.60 3.02 -27.52
N TRP A 17 11.65 3.07 -26.58
CA TRP A 17 11.32 4.30 -25.86
C TRP A 17 12.51 4.81 -25.03
N ILE A 18 13.21 3.91 -24.33
CA ILE A 18 14.37 4.23 -23.48
C ILE A 18 15.61 4.56 -24.33
N GLU A 19 15.97 3.71 -25.29
CA GLU A 19 17.25 3.80 -26.00
C GLU A 19 17.21 4.72 -27.21
N LYS A 20 16.03 4.89 -27.84
CA LYS A 20 15.88 5.58 -29.12
C LYS A 20 15.00 6.83 -29.05
N ASN A 21 14.53 7.22 -27.86
CA ASN A 21 13.53 8.29 -27.69
C ASN A 21 12.31 8.08 -28.60
N ALA A 22 11.86 6.84 -28.76
CA ALA A 22 10.68 6.51 -29.55
C ALA A 22 9.39 7.06 -28.89
N THR A 23 8.24 6.82 -29.51
CA THR A 23 6.95 7.20 -28.90
C THR A 23 6.62 6.36 -27.67
N GLU A 24 5.74 6.88 -26.81
CA GLU A 24 5.22 6.16 -25.64
C GLU A 24 4.71 4.75 -26.03
N PRO A 25 5.11 3.69 -25.29
CA PRO A 25 4.64 2.34 -25.52
C PRO A 25 3.11 2.24 -25.47
N LYS A 26 2.54 1.44 -26.37
CA LYS A 26 1.09 1.30 -26.48
C LYS A 26 0.44 0.80 -25.19
N THR A 27 1.13 -0.05 -24.43
CA THR A 27 0.63 -0.54 -23.13
C THR A 27 0.50 0.57 -22.08
N ILE A 28 1.27 1.66 -22.18
CA ILE A 28 1.10 2.85 -21.34
C ILE A 28 -0.07 3.69 -21.86
N TYR A 29 -0.09 3.99 -23.16
CA TYR A 29 -1.15 4.82 -23.77
C TYR A 29 -2.56 4.21 -23.60
N ASP A 30 -2.69 2.90 -23.80
CA ASP A 30 -3.96 2.18 -23.67
C ASP A 30 -4.29 1.83 -22.20
N ALA A 31 -3.46 2.23 -21.23
CA ALA A 31 -3.68 1.91 -19.83
C ALA A 31 -4.95 2.60 -19.32
N ASN A 32 -5.82 1.81 -18.68
CA ASN A 32 -7.03 2.32 -18.06
C ASN A 32 -7.22 1.68 -16.69
N PHE A 33 -7.74 2.44 -15.73
CA PHE A 33 -8.01 1.98 -14.37
C PHE A 33 -9.40 2.44 -13.92
N SER A 34 -10.27 1.48 -13.56
CA SER A 34 -11.55 1.78 -12.94
C SER A 34 -11.38 1.86 -11.42
N PRO A 35 -11.83 2.93 -10.72
CA PRO A 35 -11.70 3.06 -9.27
C PRO A 35 -12.24 1.84 -8.49
N SER A 36 -13.37 1.28 -8.93
CA SER A 36 -13.98 0.07 -8.36
C SER A 36 -13.04 -1.16 -8.35
N ARG A 37 -11.96 -1.13 -9.14
CA ARG A 37 -10.96 -2.19 -9.15
C ARG A 37 -10.25 -2.30 -7.79
N LEU A 38 -10.05 -1.20 -7.06
CA LEU A 38 -9.41 -1.19 -5.74
C LEU A 38 -10.09 -2.19 -4.78
N ASN A 39 -11.42 -2.21 -4.75
CA ASN A 39 -12.23 -3.10 -3.92
C ASN A 39 -12.00 -4.60 -4.22
N THR A 40 -11.41 -4.91 -5.38
CA THR A 40 -11.19 -6.29 -5.83
C THR A 40 -9.72 -6.71 -5.89
N LEU A 41 -8.78 -5.77 -5.75
CA LEU A 41 -7.34 -6.06 -5.74
C LEU A 41 -6.93 -6.64 -4.38
N ARG A 42 -6.67 -7.95 -4.33
CA ARG A 42 -6.36 -8.66 -3.07
C ARG A 42 -4.98 -9.32 -3.06
N THR A 43 -4.44 -9.64 -4.24
CA THR A 43 -3.19 -10.42 -4.37
C THR A 43 -2.03 -9.58 -4.86
N ARG A 44 -0.88 -9.75 -4.20
CA ARG A 44 0.41 -9.13 -4.56
C ARG A 44 0.95 -9.53 -5.93
N ASN A 45 0.41 -10.61 -6.52
CA ASN A 45 0.82 -11.05 -7.86
C ASN A 45 0.22 -10.17 -8.97
N SER A 46 -0.80 -9.35 -8.68
CA SER A 46 -1.42 -8.49 -9.67
C SER A 46 -0.51 -7.31 -10.05
N ALA A 47 -0.40 -7.03 -11.36
CA ALA A 47 0.34 -5.86 -11.86
C ALA A 47 -0.24 -4.54 -11.33
N ALA A 48 -1.57 -4.40 -11.31
CA ALA A 48 -2.24 -3.23 -10.77
C ALA A 48 -1.98 -3.06 -9.26
N TYR A 49 -1.92 -4.16 -8.51
CA TYR A 49 -1.56 -4.13 -7.09
C TYR A 49 -0.13 -3.60 -6.90
N LYS A 50 0.83 -4.11 -7.67
CA LYS A 50 2.22 -3.63 -7.64
C LYS A 50 2.32 -2.16 -8.07
N GLY A 51 1.50 -1.74 -9.04
CA GLY A 51 1.42 -0.35 -9.50
C GLY A 51 0.97 0.61 -8.40
N VAL A 52 -0.12 0.30 -7.69
CA VAL A 52 -0.58 1.09 -6.52
C VAL A 52 0.54 1.20 -5.49
N TYR A 53 1.23 0.10 -5.21
CA TYR A 53 2.32 0.13 -4.25
C TYR A 53 3.52 0.98 -4.71
N ALA A 54 3.91 0.87 -5.99
CA ALA A 54 4.95 1.73 -6.56
C ALA A 54 4.59 3.22 -6.49
N LEU A 55 3.31 3.56 -6.66
CA LEU A 55 2.81 4.93 -6.49
C LEU A 55 2.94 5.42 -5.05
N LEU A 56 2.58 4.59 -4.05
CA LEU A 56 2.78 4.92 -2.63
C LEU A 56 4.26 5.17 -2.32
N MET A 57 5.16 4.27 -2.72
CA MET A 57 6.61 4.45 -2.51
C MET A 57 7.15 5.74 -3.17
N ASN A 58 6.57 6.13 -4.32
CA ASN A 58 6.92 7.37 -4.99
C ASN A 58 6.39 8.62 -4.25
N ASP A 59 5.25 8.52 -3.55
CA ASP A 59 4.58 9.61 -2.82
C ASP A 59 5.12 9.85 -1.40
N ASN A 60 6.39 9.52 -1.17
CA ASN A 60 7.08 9.70 0.12
C ASN A 60 6.39 9.01 1.31
N THR A 61 5.74 7.87 1.09
CA THR A 61 5.23 7.01 2.18
C THR A 61 6.35 6.68 3.18
N LYS A 62 6.05 6.73 4.48
CA LYS A 62 7.03 6.57 5.57
C LYS A 62 6.65 5.44 6.53
N ASP A 63 7.61 4.68 7.02
CA ASP A 63 7.31 3.69 8.06
C ASP A 63 6.75 4.36 9.34
N TRP A 64 5.72 3.75 9.94
CA TRP A 64 4.98 4.38 11.05
C TRP A 64 5.75 4.54 12.35
N LEU A 65 6.82 3.75 12.58
CA LEU A 65 7.66 3.89 13.77
C LEU A 65 8.87 4.76 13.51
N SER A 66 9.63 4.41 12.46
CA SER A 66 10.92 5.05 12.21
C SER A 66 10.78 6.40 11.51
N GLY A 67 9.64 6.66 10.86
CA GLY A 67 9.44 7.81 9.99
C GLY A 67 10.33 7.80 8.74
N SER A 68 11.13 6.75 8.53
CA SER A 68 11.97 6.57 7.35
C SER A 68 11.12 6.44 6.11
N LYS A 69 11.55 7.07 5.02
CA LYS A 69 10.91 6.89 3.72
C LYS A 69 10.99 5.42 3.28
N ILE A 70 9.87 4.87 2.85
CA ILE A 70 9.80 3.55 2.23
C ILE A 70 10.16 3.72 0.76
N ASP A 71 11.40 3.34 0.42
CA ASP A 71 11.95 3.34 -0.93
C ASP A 71 12.58 1.97 -1.24
N LEU A 72 13.15 1.82 -2.43
CA LEU A 72 13.76 0.55 -2.86
C LEU A 72 14.86 0.05 -1.91
N ILE A 73 15.62 0.95 -1.27
CA ILE A 73 16.74 0.57 -0.41
C ILE A 73 16.18 0.12 0.95
N THR A 74 15.32 0.93 1.56
CA THR A 74 14.71 0.59 2.86
C THR A 74 13.81 -0.63 2.76
N TYR A 75 13.18 -0.85 1.60
CA TYR A 75 12.38 -2.04 1.31
C TYR A 75 13.11 -3.35 1.61
N PHE A 76 14.35 -3.49 1.13
CA PHE A 76 15.13 -4.70 1.34
C PHE A 76 15.79 -4.76 2.72
N SER A 77 16.27 -3.64 3.26
CA SER A 77 16.98 -3.63 4.54
C SER A 77 16.07 -3.79 5.76
N GLU A 78 14.84 -3.27 5.70
CA GLU A 78 13.89 -3.25 6.84
C GLU A 78 12.81 -4.32 6.75
N SER A 79 12.92 -5.23 5.77
CA SER A 79 11.91 -6.26 5.49
C SER A 79 10.51 -5.65 5.36
N ILE A 80 10.39 -4.60 4.54
CA ILE A 80 9.09 -3.98 4.26
C ILE A 80 8.22 -5.00 3.55
N ASP A 81 7.01 -5.21 4.05
CA ASP A 81 5.97 -5.99 3.38
C ASP A 81 4.63 -5.25 3.52
N ILE A 82 3.62 -5.72 2.80
CA ILE A 82 2.31 -5.10 2.77
C ILE A 82 1.41 -5.79 3.80
N HIS A 83 0.93 -5.00 4.74
CA HIS A 83 0.17 -5.46 5.89
C HIS A 83 -1.21 -4.80 5.93
N HIS A 84 -2.15 -5.45 6.59
CA HIS A 84 -3.50 -4.92 6.75
C HIS A 84 -3.50 -3.77 7.77
N ILE A 85 -4.14 -2.66 7.41
CA ILE A 85 -4.29 -1.48 8.30
C ILE A 85 -5.21 -1.85 9.47
N PHE A 86 -6.39 -2.40 9.15
CA PHE A 86 -7.23 -3.11 10.10
C PHE A 86 -6.83 -4.60 10.07
N PRO A 87 -6.18 -5.14 11.11
CA PRO A 87 -5.61 -6.48 11.07
C PRO A 87 -6.67 -7.56 10.86
N VAL A 88 -6.30 -8.65 10.18
CA VAL A 88 -7.20 -9.78 9.89
C VAL A 88 -7.90 -10.30 11.15
N ALA A 89 -7.14 -10.53 12.22
CA ALA A 89 -7.69 -11.04 13.49
C ALA A 89 -8.74 -10.09 14.10
N TRP A 90 -8.56 -8.77 13.95
CA TRP A 90 -9.55 -7.79 14.39
C TRP A 90 -10.77 -7.82 13.46
N CYS A 91 -10.57 -7.86 12.14
CA CYS A 91 -11.64 -7.89 11.15
C CYS A 91 -12.54 -9.12 11.33
N GLU A 92 -11.95 -10.31 11.48
CA GLU A 92 -12.66 -11.57 11.71
C GLU A 92 -13.49 -11.52 13.01
N LYS A 93 -12.91 -10.99 14.10
CA LYS A 93 -13.61 -10.82 15.38
C LYS A 93 -14.81 -9.86 15.28
N ASN A 94 -14.74 -8.86 14.41
CA ASN A 94 -15.78 -7.87 14.19
C ASN A 94 -16.71 -8.21 13.02
N ASN A 95 -16.64 -9.42 12.47
CA ASN A 95 -17.47 -9.90 11.36
C ASN A 95 -17.37 -9.03 10.09
N ILE A 96 -16.21 -8.42 9.85
CA ILE A 96 -15.95 -7.70 8.59
C ILE A 96 -15.79 -8.72 7.46
N PRO A 97 -16.47 -8.56 6.31
CA PRO A 97 -16.35 -9.49 5.21
C PRO A 97 -14.92 -9.58 4.68
N ARG A 98 -14.46 -10.81 4.41
CA ARG A 98 -13.15 -11.03 3.78
C ARG A 98 -13.02 -10.36 2.41
N SER A 99 -14.13 -10.24 1.68
CA SER A 99 -14.14 -9.49 0.42
C SER A 99 -13.62 -8.07 0.59
N ASP A 100 -13.83 -7.48 1.76
CA ASP A 100 -13.57 -6.06 2.01
C ASP A 100 -12.22 -5.92 2.69
N PHE A 101 -11.98 -6.62 3.81
CA PHE A 101 -10.73 -6.46 4.54
C PHE A 101 -9.49 -6.94 3.78
N ASP A 102 -9.61 -7.90 2.84
CA ASP A 102 -8.46 -8.33 2.01
C ASP A 102 -8.18 -7.41 0.80
N SER A 103 -9.03 -6.42 0.54
CA SER A 103 -8.79 -5.41 -0.51
C SER A 103 -7.53 -4.59 -0.22
N ILE A 104 -6.91 -4.09 -1.29
CA ILE A 104 -5.77 -3.18 -1.23
C ILE A 104 -6.08 -1.89 -0.46
N VAL A 105 -7.35 -1.48 -0.38
CA VAL A 105 -7.78 -0.30 0.40
C VAL A 105 -7.42 -0.44 1.88
N ASN A 106 -7.48 -1.66 2.42
CA ASN A 106 -7.11 -1.95 3.79
C ASN A 106 -5.65 -2.42 3.93
N LYS A 107 -4.76 -2.04 3.01
CA LYS A 107 -3.37 -2.53 2.99
C LYS A 107 -2.37 -1.40 2.81
N THR A 108 -1.24 -1.54 3.49
CA THR A 108 -0.21 -0.51 3.50
C THR A 108 1.17 -1.11 3.71
N PRO A 109 2.24 -0.56 3.11
CA PRO A 109 3.59 -1.02 3.37
C PRO A 109 4.06 -0.60 4.76
N LEU A 110 4.60 -1.55 5.52
CA LEU A 110 5.21 -1.29 6.83
C LEU A 110 6.45 -2.18 6.99
N SER A 111 7.40 -1.73 7.80
CA SER A 111 8.50 -2.59 8.21
C SER A 111 8.00 -3.77 9.04
N GLY A 112 8.76 -4.87 9.01
CA GLY A 112 8.49 -6.00 9.88
C GLY A 112 8.53 -5.61 11.37
N HIS A 113 9.28 -4.57 11.76
CA HIS A 113 9.28 -4.05 13.11
C HIS A 113 7.96 -3.38 13.48
N THR A 114 7.50 -2.46 12.64
CA THR A 114 6.22 -1.77 12.80
C THR A 114 5.04 -2.74 12.81
N ASN A 115 5.04 -3.73 11.91
CA ASN A 115 4.00 -4.75 11.88
C ASN A 115 3.94 -5.62 13.16
N ARG A 116 5.07 -5.84 13.85
CA ARG A 116 5.06 -6.53 15.16
C ARG A 116 4.33 -5.70 16.23
N VAL A 117 4.40 -4.37 16.17
CA VAL A 117 3.68 -3.48 17.10
C VAL A 117 2.18 -3.44 16.76
N VAL A 118 1.83 -3.40 15.47
CA VAL A 118 0.45 -3.52 14.97
C VAL A 118 -0.20 -4.82 15.48
N GLY A 119 0.41 -5.97 15.15
CA GLY A 119 -0.09 -7.28 15.52
C GLY A 119 -1.53 -7.53 15.05
N GLY A 120 -2.33 -8.20 15.88
CA GLY A 120 -3.76 -8.44 15.63
C GLY A 120 -4.71 -7.45 16.29
N ASN A 121 -4.22 -6.28 16.70
CA ASN A 121 -4.97 -5.33 17.53
C ASN A 121 -5.85 -4.40 16.69
N ALA A 122 -6.84 -3.79 17.34
CA ALA A 122 -7.60 -2.69 16.75
C ALA A 122 -6.67 -1.49 16.43
N PRO A 123 -6.92 -0.74 15.35
CA PRO A 123 -6.15 0.47 15.04
C PRO A 123 -6.03 1.46 16.18
N SER A 124 -7.10 1.79 16.89
CA SER A 124 -7.07 2.65 18.08
C SER A 124 -6.03 2.21 19.12
N LYS A 125 -5.87 0.90 19.30
CA LYS A 125 -4.95 0.31 20.28
C LYS A 125 -3.51 0.29 19.81
N TYR A 126 -3.24 -0.12 18.57
CA TYR A 126 -1.87 -0.14 18.10
C TYR A 126 -1.37 1.27 17.80
N LEU A 127 -2.22 2.21 17.38
CA LEU A 127 -1.83 3.60 17.15
C LEU A 127 -1.35 4.28 18.43
N ALA A 128 -2.00 4.00 19.57
CA ALA A 128 -1.52 4.46 20.87
C ALA A 128 -0.13 3.90 21.18
N LYS A 129 0.08 2.59 20.96
CA LYS A 129 1.39 1.94 21.17
C LYS A 129 2.47 2.49 20.25
N LEU A 130 2.16 2.68 18.96
CA LEU A 130 3.09 3.25 17.99
C LEU A 130 3.52 4.64 18.45
N LYS A 131 2.56 5.49 18.84
CA LYS A 131 2.82 6.84 19.34
C LYS A 131 3.75 6.88 20.55
N ASP A 132 3.63 5.91 21.45
CA ASP A 132 4.48 5.79 22.65
C ASP A 132 5.90 5.27 22.35
N ASN A 133 6.14 4.71 21.16
CA ASN A 133 7.41 4.05 20.77
C ASN A 133 8.01 4.64 19.49
N LEU A 134 7.66 5.88 19.12
CA LEU A 134 8.19 6.52 17.91
C LEU A 134 9.69 6.80 18.04
N ASP A 135 10.41 6.60 16.93
CA ASP A 135 11.81 7.04 16.80
C ASP A 135 11.92 8.50 16.33
N VAL A 136 10.77 9.15 16.16
CA VAL A 136 10.57 10.50 15.61
C VAL A 136 9.71 11.34 16.55
N PRO A 137 9.70 12.68 16.39
CA PRO A 137 8.83 13.55 17.18
C PRO A 137 7.34 13.17 17.02
N VAL A 138 6.60 13.21 18.12
CA VAL A 138 5.19 12.79 18.18
C VAL A 138 4.29 13.65 17.28
N GLU A 139 4.65 14.91 17.10
CA GLU A 139 4.01 15.87 16.19
C GLU A 139 4.03 15.43 14.72
N ASP A 140 5.02 14.64 14.31
CA ASP A 140 5.15 14.14 12.94
C ASP A 140 4.23 12.94 12.66
N PHE A 141 3.70 12.29 13.71
CA PHE A 141 3.00 11.02 13.57
C PHE A 141 1.76 11.12 12.67
N HIS A 142 1.01 12.22 12.76
CA HIS A 142 -0.15 12.44 11.89
C HIS A 142 0.26 12.55 10.41
N LEU A 143 1.36 13.24 10.11
CA LEU A 143 1.91 13.36 8.76
C LEU A 143 2.44 12.02 8.25
N ILE A 144 3.03 11.22 9.13
CA ILE A 144 3.51 9.87 8.80
C ILE A 144 2.32 8.98 8.42
N LEU A 145 1.25 8.95 9.22
CA LEU A 145 0.06 8.15 8.90
C LEU A 145 -0.55 8.60 7.56
N THR A 146 -0.78 9.90 7.38
CA THR A 146 -1.40 10.45 6.16
C THR A 146 -0.54 10.26 4.89
N SER A 147 0.77 10.02 5.01
CA SER A 147 1.63 9.62 3.87
C SER A 147 1.26 8.29 3.21
N HIS A 148 0.35 7.53 3.81
CA HIS A 148 -0.20 6.28 3.24
C HIS A 148 -1.58 6.47 2.60
N ILE A 149 -2.03 7.73 2.44
CA ILE A 149 -3.34 8.05 1.86
C ILE A 149 -4.49 7.43 2.69
N VAL A 150 -4.34 7.46 4.01
CA VAL A 150 -5.34 6.99 4.98
C VAL A 150 -5.94 8.17 5.74
N ASN A 151 -7.13 7.99 6.30
CA ASN A 151 -7.70 8.92 7.26
C ASN A 151 -7.49 8.38 8.70
N PRO A 152 -6.59 8.98 9.50
CA PRO A 152 -6.33 8.53 10.86
C PRO A 152 -7.53 8.62 11.79
N GLU A 153 -8.50 9.51 11.54
CA GLU A 153 -9.69 9.67 12.38
C GLU A 153 -10.49 8.36 12.47
N PHE A 154 -10.75 7.73 11.31
CA PHE A 154 -11.45 6.46 11.27
C PHE A 154 -10.63 5.30 11.86
N MET A 155 -9.30 5.38 11.77
CA MET A 155 -8.43 4.42 12.44
C MET A 155 -8.50 4.57 13.97
N TYR A 156 -8.43 5.79 14.50
CA TYR A 156 -8.58 6.01 15.94
C TYR A 156 -9.97 5.62 16.48
N ALA A 157 -11.00 5.71 15.65
CA ALA A 157 -12.36 5.28 15.97
C ALA A 157 -12.63 3.77 15.78
N ASP A 158 -11.66 3.01 15.27
CA ASP A 158 -11.83 1.62 14.81
C ASP A 158 -12.99 1.46 13.78
N ASP A 159 -13.25 2.51 13.00
CA ASP A 159 -14.35 2.57 12.05
C ASP A 159 -13.92 2.10 10.66
N PHE A 160 -13.95 0.77 10.48
CA PHE A 160 -13.58 0.16 9.21
C PHE A 160 -14.43 0.65 8.03
N TYR A 161 -15.74 0.87 8.22
CA TYR A 161 -16.65 1.15 7.10
C TYR A 161 -16.53 2.56 6.57
N ASN A 162 -16.29 3.56 7.44
CA ASN A 162 -15.99 4.91 6.98
C ASN A 162 -14.53 5.03 6.50
N PHE A 163 -13.61 4.23 7.06
CA PHE A 163 -12.26 4.11 6.52
C PHE A 163 -12.23 3.55 5.08
N PHE A 164 -13.11 2.60 4.76
CA PHE A 164 -13.10 1.87 3.49
C PHE A 164 -13.79 2.61 2.32
N GLN A 165 -14.46 3.74 2.58
CA GLN A 165 -15.24 4.48 1.58
C GLN A 165 -14.39 5.37 0.67
#